data_AF-A0A523D0N8-F1
#
_entry.id   AF-A0A523D0N8-F1
#
_cell.length_a   1.000
_cell.length_b   1.000
_cell.length_c   1.000
_cell.angle_alpha   90.00
_cell.angle_beta   90.00
_cell.angle_gamma   90.00
#
_symmetry.space_group_name_H-M   'P 1'
#
loop_
_entity.id
_entity.type
_entity.pdbx_description
1 polymer ?
#
loop_
_entity_poly.entity_id
_entity_poly.type
_entity_poly.pdbx_seq_one_letter_code
_entity_poly.pdbx_strand_id
1 'polypeptide(L)'
;MLVALSFPLVTLALGRLIRPSRPSAVKAEAYECGMEAISDSRGRYSVRFYVLGVLFVVFDVETIFLFPWAVQYRKLGLFGFVEMGIFLGILVLGYFYAWKKRALEWV
;
A
#
# COMPACT_ATOMS: atom_id res chain seq x y z
N MET A 1 -12.16 -16.31 -10.74
CA MET A 1 -11.49 -16.48 -9.43
C MET A 1 -10.64 -17.75 -9.38
N LEU A 2 -11.20 -18.94 -9.66
CA LEU A 2 -10.44 -20.20 -9.69
C LEU A 2 -9.30 -20.21 -10.74
N VAL A 3 -9.58 -19.79 -11.98
CA VAL A 3 -8.56 -19.71 -13.05
C VAL A 3 -7.42 -18.73 -12.71
N ALA A 4 -7.76 -17.61 -12.07
CA ALA A 4 -6.80 -16.58 -11.68
C ALA A 4 -5.84 -17.07 -10.58
N LEU A 5 -6.32 -17.89 -9.66
CA LEU A 5 -5.50 -18.49 -8.61
C LEU A 5 -4.71 -19.71 -9.11
N SER A 6 -5.30 -20.51 -10.00
CA SER A 6 -4.64 -21.71 -10.52
C SER A 6 -3.42 -21.38 -11.38
N PHE A 7 -3.47 -20.28 -12.14
CA PHE A 7 -2.39 -19.89 -13.05
C PHE A 7 -1.01 -19.69 -12.36
N PRO A 8 -0.85 -18.82 -11.33
CA PRO A 8 0.43 -18.66 -10.64
C PRO A 8 0.85 -19.93 -9.89
N LEU A 9 -0.09 -20.68 -9.31
CA LEU A 9 0.22 -21.92 -8.59
C LEU A 9 0.78 -23.00 -9.54
N VAL A 10 0.11 -23.22 -10.67
CA VAL A 10 0.51 -24.23 -11.67
C VAL A 10 1.84 -23.85 -12.32
N THR A 11 2.03 -22.58 -12.67
CA THR A 11 3.28 -22.12 -13.30
C THR A 11 4.48 -22.18 -12.33
N LEU A 12 4.30 -21.82 -11.06
CA LEU A 12 5.34 -21.99 -10.03
C LEU A 12 5.64 -23.47 -9.75
N ALA A 13 4.62 -24.33 -9.71
CA ALA A 13 4.80 -25.77 -9.50
C ALA A 13 5.56 -26.42 -10.67
N LEU A 14 5.16 -26.14 -11.91
CA LEU A 14 5.86 -26.59 -13.12
C LEU A 14 7.29 -26.05 -13.16
N GLY A 15 7.48 -24.77 -12.86
CA GLY A 15 8.80 -24.15 -12.80
C GLY A 15 9.72 -24.83 -11.79
N ARG A 16 9.18 -25.23 -10.62
CA ARG A 16 9.94 -25.97 -9.60
C ARG A 16 10.26 -27.41 -10.02
N LEU A 17 9.38 -28.07 -10.77
CA LEU A 17 9.56 -29.45 -11.23
C LEU A 17 10.56 -29.56 -12.39
N ILE A 18 10.50 -28.63 -13.35
CA ILE A 18 11.33 -28.66 -14.57
C ILE A 18 12.74 -28.08 -14.31
N ARG A 19 12.89 -27.14 -13.37
CA ARG A 19 14.16 -26.45 -13.10
C ARG A 19 15.23 -27.42 -12.56
N PRO A 20 16.48 -27.34 -13.07
CA PRO A 20 17.63 -27.97 -12.43
C PRO A 20 17.86 -27.46 -11.00
N SER A 21 17.80 -28.36 -10.02
CA SER A 21 18.06 -28.05 -8.61
C SER A 21 19.53 -28.29 -8.27
N ARG A 22 20.28 -27.22 -7.99
CA ARG A 22 21.68 -27.26 -7.52
C ARG A 22 21.88 -26.26 -6.37
N PRO A 23 21.36 -26.56 -5.17
CA PRO A 23 21.52 -25.70 -4.00
C PRO A 23 22.98 -25.69 -3.55
N SER A 24 23.47 -24.52 -3.12
CA SER A 24 24.78 -24.35 -2.49
C SER A 24 24.67 -23.23 -1.45
N ALA A 25 25.49 -23.27 -0.40
CA ALA A 25 25.48 -22.25 0.65
C ALA A 25 25.63 -20.83 0.07
N VAL A 26 26.63 -20.65 -0.82
CA VAL A 26 26.88 -19.39 -1.53
C VAL A 26 25.69 -18.88 -2.36
N LYS A 27 24.85 -19.77 -2.91
CA LYS A 27 23.64 -19.36 -3.68
C LYS A 27 22.47 -18.96 -2.78
N ALA A 28 22.53 -19.33 -1.51
CA ALA A 28 21.52 -19.03 -0.51
C ALA A 28 21.89 -17.79 0.33
N GLU A 29 23.11 -17.26 0.17
CA GLU A 29 23.57 -16.04 0.82
C GLU A 29 22.94 -14.79 0.19
N ALA A 30 22.87 -13.71 0.97
CA ALA A 30 22.38 -12.42 0.51
C ALA A 30 23.34 -11.83 -0.53
N TYR A 31 22.78 -11.20 -1.56
CA TYR A 31 23.58 -10.56 -2.60
C TYR A 31 24.08 -9.19 -2.13
N GLU A 32 25.39 -9.04 -1.94
CA GLU A 32 26.04 -7.78 -1.57
C GLU A 32 27.17 -7.41 -2.56
N CYS A 33 26.86 -7.43 -3.86
CA CYS A 33 27.79 -7.09 -4.96
C CYS A 33 29.10 -7.90 -4.97
N GLY A 34 29.07 -9.15 -4.51
CA GLY A 34 30.22 -10.06 -4.50
C GLY A 34 31.05 -10.02 -3.21
N MET A 35 30.63 -9.22 -2.22
CA MET A 35 31.20 -9.18 -0.88
C MET A 35 30.33 -9.98 0.11
N GLU A 36 30.91 -10.40 1.23
CA GLU A 36 30.15 -10.96 2.34
C GLU A 36 29.33 -9.86 3.02
N ALA A 37 28.08 -10.19 3.39
CA ALA A 37 27.19 -9.25 4.06
C ALA A 37 27.75 -8.85 5.44
N ILE A 38 28.04 -7.56 5.61
CA ILE A 38 28.68 -7.01 6.82
C ILE A 38 27.67 -6.89 7.99
N SER A 39 26.38 -6.76 7.68
CA SER A 39 25.31 -6.45 8.63
C SER A 39 24.01 -7.16 8.24
N ASP A 40 23.17 -7.43 9.24
CA ASP A 40 21.78 -7.82 9.01
C ASP A 40 21.02 -6.70 8.27
N SER A 41 20.14 -7.09 7.35
CA SER A 41 19.24 -6.21 6.58
C SER A 41 18.04 -5.71 7.39
N ARG A 42 18.02 -5.91 8.71
CA ARG A 42 16.92 -5.51 9.61
C ARG A 42 17.28 -4.25 10.42
N GLY A 43 18.07 -3.36 9.82
CA GLY A 43 18.47 -2.10 10.41
C GLY A 43 17.34 -1.07 10.48
N ARG A 44 17.64 0.10 11.06
CA ARG A 44 16.73 1.25 11.04
C ARG A 44 16.78 1.89 9.66
N TYR A 45 15.71 1.70 8.89
CA TYR A 45 15.52 2.37 7.62
C TYR A 45 14.80 3.71 7.82
N SER A 46 14.98 4.63 6.89
CA SER A 46 14.33 5.94 6.95
C SER A 46 12.80 5.78 7.05
N VAL A 47 12.19 6.48 8.02
CA VAL A 47 10.76 6.37 8.37
C VAL A 47 9.85 7.06 7.35
N ARG A 48 10.37 7.38 6.16
CA ARG A 48 9.74 8.24 5.16
C ARG A 48 8.44 7.62 4.64
N PHE A 49 8.43 6.31 4.39
CA PHE A 49 7.25 5.59 3.94
C PHE A 49 6.17 5.42 5.02
N TYR A 50 6.53 5.57 6.30
CA TYR A 50 5.56 5.42 7.39
C TYR A 50 4.52 6.54 7.38
N VAL A 51 4.94 7.79 7.19
CA VAL A 51 4.03 8.94 7.17
C VAL A 51 3.04 8.82 6.01
N LEU A 52 3.53 8.40 4.84
CA LEU A 52 2.67 8.10 3.68
C LEU A 52 1.71 6.94 3.97
N GLY A 53 2.18 5.88 4.63
CA GLY A 53 1.34 4.75 5.01
C GLY A 53 0.21 5.13 5.97
N VAL A 54 0.51 5.92 7.01
CA VAL A 54 -0.51 6.41 7.96
C VAL A 54 -1.50 7.32 7.25
N LEU A 55 -1.03 8.26 6.41
CA LEU A 55 -1.91 9.15 5.65
C LEU A 55 -2.81 8.37 4.69
N PHE A 56 -2.27 7.34 4.02
CA PHE A 56 -3.04 6.46 3.15
C PHE A 56 -4.16 5.74 3.91
N VAL A 57 -3.86 5.18 5.09
CA VAL A 57 -4.86 4.48 5.91
C VAL A 57 -5.99 5.42 6.34
N VAL A 58 -5.66 6.64 6.76
CA VAL A 58 -6.66 7.65 7.13
C VAL A 58 -7.56 7.96 5.94
N PHE A 59 -6.97 8.23 4.77
CA PHE A 59 -7.73 8.55 3.56
C PHE A 59 -8.57 7.37 3.05
N ASP A 60 -8.07 6.14 3.14
CA ASP A 60 -8.80 4.93 2.76
C ASP A 60 -10.06 4.76 3.63
N VAL A 61 -9.91 4.91 4.95
CA VAL A 61 -11.04 4.91 5.89
C VAL A 61 -12.02 6.04 5.57
N GLU A 62 -11.57 7.23 5.18
CA GLU A 62 -12.45 8.34 4.83
C GLU A 62 -13.26 8.04 3.55
N THR A 63 -12.64 7.41 2.55
CA THR A 63 -13.34 7.03 1.31
C THR A 63 -14.39 5.95 1.53
N ILE A 64 -14.24 5.09 2.54
CA ILE A 64 -15.27 4.08 2.86
C ILE A 64 -16.62 4.74 3.20
N PHE A 65 -16.59 5.94 3.79
CA PHE A 65 -17.79 6.70 4.14
C PHE A 65 -18.45 7.37 2.94
N LEU A 66 -17.72 7.57 1.83
CA LEU A 66 -18.28 8.11 0.60
C LEU A 66 -19.22 7.11 -0.08
N PHE A 67 -18.97 5.80 0.05
CA PHE A 67 -19.77 4.78 -0.63
C PHE A 67 -21.24 4.71 -0.16
N PRO A 68 -21.56 4.60 1.15
CA PRO A 68 -22.95 4.58 1.61
C PRO A 68 -23.73 5.84 1.22
N TRP A 69 -23.08 7.01 1.31
CA TRP A 69 -23.66 8.26 0.88
C TRP A 69 -23.95 8.27 -0.62
N ALA A 70 -22.99 7.86 -1.46
CA ALA A 70 -23.14 7.82 -2.91
C ALA A 70 -24.28 6.88 -3.33
N VAL A 71 -24.40 5.72 -2.68
CA VAL A 71 -25.48 4.76 -2.94
C VAL A 71 -26.85 5.30 -2.53
N GLN A 72 -26.93 6.07 -1.43
CA GLN A 72 -28.19 6.58 -0.88
C GLN A 72 -28.47 8.05 -1.26
N TYR A 73 -27.69 8.63 -2.17
CA TYR A 73 -27.75 10.05 -2.54
C TYR A 73 -29.17 10.54 -2.85
N ARG A 74 -29.95 9.75 -3.60
CA ARG A 74 -31.33 10.11 -3.97
C ARG A 74 -32.28 10.20 -2.78
N LYS A 75 -32.05 9.44 -1.70
CA LYS A 75 -32.89 9.48 -0.50
C LYS A 75 -32.52 10.64 0.43
N LEU A 76 -31.23 10.98 0.47
CA LEU A 76 -30.71 12.03 1.33
C LEU A 76 -30.89 13.43 0.74
N GLY A 77 -30.96 13.55 -0.60
CA GLY A 77 -31.25 14.80 -1.30
C GLY A 77 -30.27 15.91 -0.93
N LEU A 78 -30.80 17.12 -0.68
CA LEU A 78 -30.00 18.31 -0.36
C LEU A 78 -29.27 18.19 1.00
N PHE A 79 -29.89 17.52 1.98
CA PHE A 79 -29.30 17.35 3.30
C PHE A 79 -28.00 16.55 3.22
N GLY A 80 -28.03 15.36 2.58
CA GLY A 80 -26.83 14.57 2.39
C GLY A 80 -25.79 15.27 1.51
N PHE A 81 -26.21 16.09 0.55
CA PHE A 81 -25.27 16.88 -0.26
C PHE A 81 -24.48 17.88 0.59
N VAL A 82 -25.15 18.63 1.47
CA VAL A 82 -24.49 19.61 2.36
C VAL A 82 -23.58 18.91 3.36
N GLU A 83 -24.05 17.86 4.03
CA GLU A 83 -23.23 17.09 4.98
C GLU A 83 -21.98 16.53 4.32
N MET A 84 -22.12 15.97 3.10
CA MET A 84 -20.97 15.45 2.38
C MET A 84 -20.02 16.56 1.90
N GLY A 85 -20.55 17.73 1.54
CA GLY A 85 -19.73 18.90 1.24
C GLY A 85 -18.89 19.35 2.44
N ILE A 86 -19.47 19.34 3.64
CA ILE A 86 -18.74 19.63 4.89
C ILE A 86 -17.69 18.55 5.17
N PHE A 87 -18.07 17.27 5.04
CA PHE A 87 -17.14 16.15 5.22
C PHE A 87 -15.94 16.25 4.29
N LEU A 88 -16.15 16.41 2.97
CA LEU A 88 -15.09 16.62 1.99
C LEU A 88 -14.26 17.89 2.29
N GLY A 89 -14.90 18.96 2.78
CA GLY A 89 -14.19 20.16 3.22
C GLY A 89 -13.18 19.90 4.34
N ILE A 90 -13.57 19.09 5.33
CA ILE A 90 -12.68 18.66 6.43
C ILE A 90 -11.51 17.82 5.88
N LEU A 91 -11.77 16.91 4.94
CA LEU A 91 -10.75 16.08 4.29
C LEU A 91 -9.70 16.93 3.56
N VAL A 92 -10.15 17.88 2.75
CA VAL A 92 -9.26 18.78 2.01
C VAL A 92 -8.44 19.65 2.97
N LEU A 93 -9.02 20.10 4.08
CA LEU A 93 -8.29 20.83 5.12
C LEU A 93 -7.20 19.98 5.79
N GLY A 94 -7.51 18.72 6.14
CA GLY A 94 -6.54 17.77 6.69
C GLY A 94 -5.39 17.49 5.72
N TYR A 95 -5.71 17.27 4.43
CA TYR A 95 -4.72 17.08 3.38
C TYR A 95 -3.84 18.32 3.19
N PHE A 96 -4.43 19.51 3.14
CA PHE A 96 -3.69 20.76 3.01
C PHE A 96 -2.74 20.99 4.19
N TYR A 97 -3.16 20.65 5.42
CA TYR A 97 -2.29 20.70 6.59
C TYR A 97 -1.10 19.75 6.47
N ALA A 98 -1.33 18.50 6.05
CA ALA A 98 -0.27 17.51 5.85
C ALA A 98 0.74 17.97 4.79
N TRP A 99 0.25 18.57 3.69
CA TRP A 99 1.10 19.15 2.65
C TRP A 99 1.93 20.31 3.19
N LYS A 100 1.33 21.26 3.93
CA LYS A 100 2.06 22.38 4.54
C LYS A 100 3.15 21.91 5.51
N LYS A 101 2.93 20.78 6.19
CA LYS A 101 3.92 20.14 7.07
C LYS A 101 5.01 19.37 6.33
N ARG A 102 5.05 19.41 5.00
CA ARG A 102 6.03 18.71 4.16
C ARG A 102 6.05 17.21 4.41
N ALA A 103 4.95 16.64 4.91
CA ALA A 103 4.78 15.21 5.09
C ALA A 103 4.87 14.44 3.75
N LEU A 104 4.70 15.16 2.64
CA LEU A 104 4.73 14.66 1.27
C LEU A 104 6.02 15.00 0.52
N GLU A 105 6.96 15.75 1.12
CA GLU A 105 8.22 16.12 0.44
C GLU A 105 9.26 15.01 0.54
N TRP A 106 9.95 14.76 -0.57
CA TRP A 106 10.96 13.72 -0.74
C TRP A 106 12.35 14.37 -0.75
N VAL A 107 12.97 14.50 0.42
CA VAL A 107 14.40 14.82 0.59
C VAL A 107 15.05 13.72 1.43
#